data_AF-A0A2S4LG29-F1
#
_entry.id   AF-A0A2S4LG29-F1
#
_cell.length_a   1.000
_cell.length_b   1.000
_cell.length_c   1.000
_cell.angle_alpha   90.00
_cell.angle_beta   90.00
_cell.angle_gamma   90.00
#
_symmetry.space_group_name_H-M   'P 1'
#
loop_
_entity.id
_entity.type
_entity.pdbx_description
1 polymer ?
#
loop_
_entity_poly.entity_id
_entity_poly.type
_entity_poly.pdbx_seq_one_letter_code
_entity_poly.pdbx_strand_id
1 'polypeptide(L)'
;MMLFPRLAAFLLFPTLYAAPPAAAADGCDALSARMIRATGASLAGRDGTRAVFRSSDAERMSLDCRARRMVFSALEREPARRYYALIGLAAGALTGAKPETIETLALRLHQSALGTGRPQEGIAGRAALRCETAPDTDPFASPRTRCVLIPSIRAALRRRAGLPVGARAG
;
A
#
# COMPACT_ATOMS: atom_id res chain seq x y z
N MET A 1 34.33 12.64 -63.83
CA MET A 1 34.68 13.76 -62.93
C MET A 1 33.93 13.57 -61.63
N MET A 2 34.67 13.31 -60.52
CA MET A 2 34.32 13.50 -59.09
C MET A 2 33.11 12.68 -58.55
N LEU A 3 33.28 11.50 -57.94
CA LEU A 3 33.86 11.17 -56.60
C LEU A 3 33.25 11.98 -55.45
N PHE A 4 32.46 11.35 -54.57
CA PHE A 4 32.47 11.54 -53.10
C PHE A 4 31.51 10.53 -52.40
N PRO A 5 32.02 9.57 -51.62
CA PRO A 5 31.23 8.86 -50.61
C PRO A 5 31.34 9.63 -49.28
N ARG A 6 30.22 10.02 -48.67
CA ARG A 6 30.22 10.54 -47.29
C ARG A 6 29.69 9.47 -46.34
N LEU A 7 30.63 8.66 -45.85
CA LEU A 7 30.52 7.96 -44.58
C LEU A 7 30.38 9.00 -43.46
N ALA A 8 29.21 9.07 -42.83
CA ALA A 8 29.05 9.70 -41.53
C ALA A 8 28.64 8.61 -40.54
N ALA A 9 29.64 8.21 -39.74
CA ALA A 9 29.52 7.21 -38.71
C ALA A 9 28.42 7.60 -37.70
N PHE A 10 27.36 6.81 -37.65
CA PHE A 10 26.43 6.81 -36.53
C PHE A 10 27.18 6.28 -35.30
N LEU A 11 27.67 7.19 -34.45
CA LEU A 11 28.09 6.87 -33.09
C LEU A 11 26.85 6.46 -32.29
N LEU A 12 26.53 5.17 -32.35
CA LEU A 12 25.66 4.49 -31.40
C LEU A 12 26.35 4.55 -30.02
N PHE A 13 26.09 5.61 -29.27
CA PHE A 13 26.30 5.60 -27.82
C PHE A 13 25.32 4.58 -27.23
N PRO A 14 25.78 3.47 -26.65
CA PRO A 14 24.89 2.62 -25.89
C PRO A 14 24.57 3.40 -24.62
N THR A 15 23.38 4.02 -24.58
CA THR A 15 22.78 4.44 -23.32
C THR A 15 22.64 3.18 -22.49
N LEU A 16 23.56 2.98 -21.55
CA LEU A 16 23.49 2.00 -20.47
C LEU A 16 22.26 2.37 -19.63
N TYR A 17 21.10 1.93 -20.12
CA TYR A 17 19.87 1.91 -19.35
C TYR A 17 20.13 0.89 -18.24
N ALA A 18 20.42 1.39 -17.04
CA ALA A 18 20.57 0.55 -15.85
C ALA A 18 19.24 -0.19 -15.65
N ALA A 19 19.18 -1.42 -16.15
CA ALA A 19 18.05 -2.30 -15.95
C ALA A 19 17.90 -2.51 -14.43
N PRO A 20 16.68 -2.36 -13.88
CA PRO A 20 16.46 -2.66 -12.47
C PRO A 20 16.88 -4.11 -12.20
N PRO A 21 17.49 -4.41 -11.04
CA PRO A 21 17.95 -5.76 -10.74
C PRO A 21 16.77 -6.74 -10.77
N ALA A 22 16.86 -7.78 -11.60
CA ALA A 22 15.78 -8.75 -11.84
C ALA A 22 15.17 -9.32 -10.54
N ALA A 23 16.00 -9.59 -9.53
CA ALA A 23 15.57 -10.08 -8.22
C ALA A 23 14.59 -9.14 -7.49
N ALA A 24 14.70 -7.81 -7.68
CA ALA A 24 13.78 -6.86 -7.08
C ALA A 24 12.42 -6.84 -7.81
N ALA A 25 12.42 -7.04 -9.13
CA ALA A 25 11.20 -7.20 -9.92
C ALA A 25 10.47 -8.48 -9.51
N ASP A 26 11.18 -9.61 -9.43
CA ASP A 26 10.64 -10.91 -9.01
C ASP A 26 9.98 -10.84 -7.61
N GLY A 27 10.62 -10.13 -6.68
CA GLY A 27 10.07 -9.89 -5.34
C GLY A 27 8.76 -9.11 -5.36
N CYS A 28 8.67 -8.10 -6.24
CA CYS A 28 7.45 -7.31 -6.41
C CYS A 28 6.34 -8.10 -7.10
N ASP A 29 6.67 -8.95 -8.09
CA ASP A 29 5.71 -9.84 -8.76
C ASP A 29 5.13 -10.86 -7.81
N ALA A 30 5.97 -11.52 -7.01
CA ALA A 30 5.50 -12.44 -5.98
C ALA A 30 4.61 -11.74 -4.94
N LEU A 31 4.93 -10.49 -4.56
CA LEU A 31 4.12 -9.73 -3.61
C LEU A 31 2.80 -9.26 -4.22
N SER A 32 2.80 -8.79 -5.47
CA SER A 32 1.60 -8.39 -6.20
C SER A 32 0.67 -9.56 -6.43
N ALA A 33 1.19 -10.73 -6.83
CA ALA A 33 0.40 -11.95 -6.98
C ALA A 33 -0.21 -12.41 -5.65
N ARG A 34 0.51 -12.25 -4.52
CA ARG A 34 -0.05 -12.47 -3.18
C ARG A 34 -1.19 -11.51 -2.86
N MET A 35 -1.06 -10.22 -3.19
CA MET A 35 -2.13 -9.25 -2.97
C MET A 35 -3.38 -9.64 -3.74
N ILE A 36 -3.25 -9.89 -5.05
CA ILE A 36 -4.37 -10.30 -5.93
C ILE A 36 -5.12 -11.49 -5.34
N ARG A 37 -4.41 -12.55 -4.94
CA ARG A 37 -5.04 -13.75 -4.36
C ARG A 37 -5.76 -13.48 -3.04
N ALA A 38 -5.20 -12.61 -2.20
CA ALA A 38 -5.76 -12.35 -0.88
C ALA A 38 -6.95 -11.39 -0.91
N THR A 39 -6.94 -10.42 -1.81
CA THR A 39 -7.93 -9.35 -1.85
C THR A 39 -8.95 -9.48 -2.96
N GLY A 40 -8.73 -10.35 -3.95
CA GLY A 40 -9.53 -10.40 -5.17
C GLY A 40 -9.35 -9.19 -6.09
N ALA A 41 -8.45 -8.26 -5.76
CA ALA A 41 -8.15 -7.10 -6.60
C ALA A 41 -7.38 -7.52 -7.86
N SER A 42 -7.53 -6.78 -8.95
CA SER A 42 -6.80 -7.00 -10.20
C SER A 42 -5.67 -5.98 -10.37
N LEU A 43 -4.58 -6.36 -11.04
CA LEU A 43 -3.47 -5.44 -11.32
C LEU A 43 -3.90 -4.45 -12.40
N ALA A 44 -3.89 -3.15 -12.07
CA ALA A 44 -4.21 -2.06 -12.99
C ALA A 44 -2.99 -1.63 -13.81
N GLY A 45 -1.79 -1.76 -13.24
CA GLY A 45 -0.54 -1.36 -13.86
C GLY A 45 0.61 -1.26 -12.87
N ARG A 46 1.79 -0.93 -13.39
CA ARG A 46 3.00 -0.71 -12.61
C ARG A 46 3.68 0.60 -12.99
N ASP A 47 4.25 1.24 -11.98
CA ASP A 47 5.09 2.43 -12.10
C ASP A 47 6.33 2.25 -11.22
N GLY A 48 7.44 1.83 -11.83
CA GLY A 48 8.67 1.46 -11.14
C GLY A 48 8.44 0.37 -10.07
N THR A 49 8.65 0.72 -8.80
CA THR A 49 8.45 -0.20 -7.66
C THR A 49 7.03 -0.21 -7.10
N ARG A 50 6.10 0.52 -7.74
CA ARG A 50 4.71 0.64 -7.33
C ARG A 50 3.80 -0.21 -8.21
N ALA A 51 3.04 -1.10 -7.60
CA ALA A 51 1.92 -1.81 -8.24
C ALA A 51 0.61 -1.10 -7.88
N VAL A 52 -0.25 -0.86 -8.88
CA VAL A 52 -1.58 -0.27 -8.68
C VAL A 52 -2.62 -1.34 -8.98
N PHE A 53 -3.64 -1.43 -8.15
CA PHE A 53 -4.70 -2.44 -8.24
C PHE A 53 -6.06 -1.77 -8.42
N ARG A 54 -6.96 -2.45 -9.15
CA ARG A 54 -8.39 -2.15 -9.17
C ARG A 54 -9.11 -3.05 -8.19
N SER A 55 -10.00 -2.47 -7.39
CA SER A 55 -10.91 -3.19 -6.49
C SER A 55 -12.27 -2.51 -6.55
N SER A 56 -13.35 -3.27 -6.39
CA SER A 56 -14.71 -2.72 -6.24
C SER A 56 -14.89 -1.96 -4.92
N ASP A 57 -14.01 -2.23 -3.96
CA ASP A 57 -14.17 -1.79 -2.57
C ASP A 57 -13.28 -0.61 -2.22
N ALA A 58 -12.43 -0.15 -3.15
CA ALA A 58 -11.59 1.03 -2.99
C ALA A 58 -11.32 1.69 -4.36
N GLU A 59 -11.46 3.02 -4.40
CA GLU A 59 -11.16 3.83 -5.59
C GLU A 59 -9.71 3.66 -6.04
N ARG A 60 -8.78 3.64 -5.08
CA ARG A 60 -7.37 3.40 -5.37
C ARG A 60 -6.75 2.47 -4.33
N MET A 61 -6.13 1.41 -4.82
CA MET A 61 -5.31 0.50 -4.04
C MET A 61 -3.91 0.44 -4.67
N SER A 62 -2.86 0.68 -3.89
CA SER A 62 -1.48 0.60 -4.41
C SER A 62 -0.51 0.03 -3.39
N LEU A 63 0.50 -0.67 -3.91
CA LEU A 63 1.58 -1.29 -3.15
C LEU A 63 2.90 -0.70 -3.62
N ASP A 64 3.64 -0.11 -2.69
CA ASP A 64 5.06 0.15 -2.83
C ASP A 64 5.82 -1.12 -2.41
N CYS A 65 6.34 -1.85 -3.39
CA CYS A 65 7.01 -3.13 -3.17
C CYS A 65 8.31 -2.98 -2.37
N ARG A 66 9.02 -1.85 -2.52
CA ARG A 66 10.29 -1.60 -1.83
C ARG A 66 10.05 -1.25 -0.37
N ALA A 67 9.13 -0.33 -0.10
CA ALA A 67 8.77 0.07 1.26
C ALA A 67 7.83 -0.92 1.96
N ARG A 68 7.32 -1.92 1.22
CA ARG A 68 6.24 -2.82 1.66
C ARG A 68 5.06 -2.04 2.22
N ARG A 69 4.69 -0.94 1.58
CA ARG A 69 3.66 -0.02 2.07
C ARG A 69 2.45 -0.07 1.14
N MET A 70 1.25 -0.18 1.70
CA MET A 70 0.02 -0.07 0.92
C MET A 70 -0.73 1.21 1.22
N VAL A 71 -1.39 1.74 0.19
CA VAL A 71 -2.27 2.90 0.27
C VAL A 71 -3.62 2.51 -0.31
N PHE A 72 -4.65 2.80 0.47
CA PHE A 72 -6.06 2.64 0.11
C PHE A 72 -6.71 4.01 0.13
N SER A 73 -7.53 4.28 -0.86
CA SER A 73 -8.29 5.52 -0.98
C SER A 73 -9.72 5.23 -1.41
N ALA A 74 -10.66 6.03 -0.90
CA ALA A 74 -12.05 6.04 -1.30
C ALA A 74 -12.52 7.47 -1.57
N LEU A 75 -13.49 7.63 -2.46
CA LEU A 75 -14.10 8.92 -2.77
C LEU A 75 -15.15 9.31 -1.73
N GLU A 76 -15.67 8.33 -1.02
CA GLU A 76 -16.57 8.52 0.09
C GLU A 76 -15.81 8.94 1.34
N ARG A 77 -16.38 9.90 2.07
CA ARG A 77 -15.90 10.27 3.40
C ARG A 77 -16.18 9.18 4.42
N GLU A 78 -17.21 8.37 4.19
CA GLU A 78 -17.56 7.21 5.00
C GLU A 78 -17.72 5.99 4.09
N PRO A 79 -16.63 5.27 3.79
CA PRO A 79 -16.66 4.10 2.93
C PRO A 79 -17.49 2.94 3.54
N ALA A 80 -18.03 2.08 2.68
CA ALA A 80 -18.73 0.87 3.10
C ALA A 80 -17.78 -0.09 3.85
N ARG A 81 -18.33 -0.94 4.73
CA ARG A 81 -17.55 -1.88 5.58
C ARG A 81 -16.53 -2.72 4.79
N ARG A 82 -16.87 -3.11 3.56
CA ARG A 82 -16.01 -3.85 2.63
C ARG A 82 -14.66 -3.18 2.32
N TYR A 83 -14.59 -1.85 2.38
CA TYR A 83 -13.32 -1.10 2.27
C TYR A 83 -12.35 -1.47 3.40
N TYR A 84 -12.85 -1.59 4.64
CA TYR A 84 -12.01 -1.97 5.79
C TYR A 84 -11.67 -3.47 5.79
N ALA A 85 -12.59 -4.32 5.33
CA ALA A 85 -12.32 -5.74 5.12
C ALA A 85 -11.20 -5.95 4.09
N LEU A 86 -11.21 -5.19 2.98
CA LEU A 86 -10.14 -5.17 1.98
C LEU A 86 -8.79 -4.83 2.61
N ILE A 87 -8.72 -3.79 3.46
CA ILE A 87 -7.50 -3.42 4.20
C ILE A 87 -7.03 -4.60 5.07
N GLY A 88 -7.96 -5.28 5.74
CA GLY A 88 -7.67 -6.44 6.58
C GLY A 88 -7.04 -7.60 5.80
N LEU A 89 -7.65 -8.01 4.69
CA LEU A 89 -7.14 -9.06 3.80
C LEU A 89 -5.74 -8.71 3.30
N ALA A 90 -5.55 -7.48 2.87
CA ALA A 90 -4.30 -6.98 2.34
C ALA A 90 -3.20 -6.96 3.43
N ALA A 91 -3.54 -6.61 4.68
CA ALA A 91 -2.63 -6.69 5.82
C ALA A 91 -2.25 -8.12 6.20
N GLY A 92 -3.18 -9.06 6.08
CA GLY A 92 -2.90 -10.50 6.21
C GLY A 92 -1.85 -10.95 5.21
N ALA A 93 -2.02 -10.60 3.94
CA ALA A 93 -1.07 -10.96 2.89
C ALA A 93 0.29 -10.25 3.02
N LEU A 94 0.31 -9.00 3.47
CA LEU A 94 1.53 -8.19 3.56
C LEU A 94 2.37 -8.51 4.80
N THR A 95 1.72 -8.82 5.92
CA THR A 95 2.36 -8.89 7.24
C THR A 95 2.10 -10.20 7.98
N GLY A 96 1.06 -10.95 7.63
CA GLY A 96 0.57 -12.11 8.38
C GLY A 96 -0.26 -11.75 9.61
N ALA A 97 -0.80 -10.53 9.69
CA ALA A 97 -1.76 -10.15 10.73
C ALA A 97 -3.13 -10.80 10.48
N LYS A 98 -3.94 -10.99 11.53
CA LYS A 98 -5.32 -11.49 11.39
C LYS A 98 -6.19 -10.44 10.69
N PRO A 99 -6.83 -10.74 9.53
CA PRO A 99 -7.59 -9.76 8.77
C PRO A 99 -8.66 -9.02 9.58
N GLU A 100 -9.42 -9.73 10.41
CA GLU A 100 -10.57 -9.21 11.16
C GLU A 100 -10.12 -8.20 12.24
N THR A 101 -8.93 -8.43 12.82
CA THR A 101 -8.33 -7.51 13.78
C THR A 101 -7.91 -6.21 13.10
N ILE A 102 -7.37 -6.30 11.88
CA ILE A 102 -6.96 -5.11 11.13
C ILE A 102 -8.17 -4.35 10.58
N GLU A 103 -9.22 -5.05 10.14
CA GLU A 103 -10.49 -4.44 9.75
C GLU A 103 -11.06 -3.61 10.91
N THR A 104 -11.14 -4.21 12.10
CA THR A 104 -11.63 -3.52 13.31
C THR A 104 -10.78 -2.30 13.65
N LEU A 105 -9.44 -2.42 13.53
CA LEU A 105 -8.53 -1.30 13.72
C LEU A 105 -8.80 -0.19 12.70
N ALA A 106 -8.96 -0.52 11.43
CA ALA A 106 -9.18 0.44 10.35
C ALA A 106 -10.48 1.22 10.55
N LEU A 107 -11.57 0.53 10.88
CA LEU A 107 -12.86 1.14 11.17
C LEU A 107 -12.76 2.11 12.36
N ARG A 108 -12.13 1.69 13.46
CA ARG A 108 -11.96 2.53 14.65
C ARG A 108 -11.12 3.78 14.36
N LEU A 109 -9.98 3.62 13.67
CA LEU A 109 -9.12 4.76 13.33
C LEU A 109 -9.85 5.75 12.42
N HIS A 110 -10.63 5.24 11.46
CA HIS A 110 -11.46 6.06 10.60
C HIS A 110 -12.51 6.86 11.38
N GLN A 111 -13.27 6.20 12.26
CA GLN A 111 -14.27 6.87 13.12
C GLN A 111 -13.64 7.96 14.00
N SER A 112 -12.47 7.69 14.57
CA SER A 112 -11.72 8.70 15.33
C SER A 112 -11.22 9.85 14.43
N ALA A 113 -10.84 9.57 13.18
CA ALA A 113 -10.41 10.59 12.23
C ALA A 113 -11.59 11.50 11.83
N LEU A 114 -12.78 10.93 11.62
CA LEU A 114 -14.01 11.69 11.38
C LEU A 114 -14.32 12.63 12.55
N GLY A 115 -14.29 12.13 13.78
CA GLY A 115 -14.64 12.91 14.96
C GLY A 115 -13.63 14.00 15.32
N THR A 116 -12.36 13.81 14.98
CA THR A 116 -11.28 14.76 15.34
C THR A 116 -10.84 15.65 14.18
N GLY A 117 -11.20 15.31 12.94
CA GLY A 117 -10.66 15.94 11.73
C GLY A 117 -9.15 15.74 11.54
N ARG A 118 -8.52 14.82 12.30
CA ARG A 118 -7.07 14.61 12.29
C ARG A 118 -6.72 13.17 11.90
N PRO A 119 -5.58 12.94 11.23
CA PRO A 119 -5.10 11.58 10.97
C PRO A 119 -4.93 10.79 12.27
N GLN A 120 -5.36 9.53 12.25
CA GLN A 120 -5.30 8.61 13.38
C GLN A 120 -4.42 7.42 13.04
N GLU A 121 -3.62 6.97 14.00
CA GLU A 121 -2.67 5.89 13.83
C GLU A 121 -2.86 4.81 14.89
N GLY A 122 -2.57 3.56 14.52
CA GLY A 122 -2.63 2.44 15.44
C GLY A 122 -1.88 1.23 14.94
N ILE A 123 -1.68 0.27 15.85
CA ILE A 123 -0.95 -0.96 15.58
C ILE A 123 -1.82 -2.13 16.05
N ALA A 124 -1.91 -3.16 15.22
CA ALA A 124 -2.51 -4.43 15.58
C ALA A 124 -1.73 -5.59 14.96
N GLY A 125 -1.37 -6.58 15.77
CA GLY A 125 -0.51 -7.68 15.33
C GLY A 125 0.77 -7.16 14.69
N ARG A 126 1.02 -7.56 13.43
CA ARG A 126 2.22 -7.19 12.66
C ARG A 126 2.00 -6.01 11.70
N ALA A 127 0.90 -5.28 11.84
CA ALA A 127 0.56 -4.16 10.97
C ALA A 127 0.45 -2.86 11.77
N ALA A 128 0.94 -1.76 11.21
CA ALA A 128 0.62 -0.41 11.62
C ALA A 128 -0.22 0.25 10.52
N LEU A 129 -1.25 0.97 10.94
CA LEU A 129 -2.23 1.59 10.06
C LEU A 129 -2.39 3.06 10.46
N ARG A 130 -2.45 3.93 9.46
CA ARG A 130 -2.83 5.33 9.59
C ARG A 130 -4.05 5.58 8.71
N CYS A 131 -5.11 6.16 9.24
CA CYS A 131 -6.27 6.58 8.46
C CYS A 131 -6.53 8.07 8.65
N GLU A 132 -6.95 8.73 7.58
CA GLU A 132 -7.32 10.14 7.55
C GLU A 132 -8.54 10.34 6.64
N THR A 133 -9.31 11.37 6.92
CA THR A 133 -10.51 11.75 6.18
C THR A 133 -10.39 13.20 5.75
N ALA A 134 -10.95 13.54 4.60
CA ALA A 134 -11.07 14.91 4.17
C ALA A 134 -11.88 15.74 5.18
N PRO A 135 -11.54 17.04 5.33
CA PRO A 135 -12.33 17.94 6.15
C PRO A 135 -13.75 18.09 5.59
N ASP A 136 -14.73 18.35 6.44
CA ASP A 136 -16.11 18.60 6.00
C ASP A 136 -16.26 19.92 5.22
N THR A 137 -15.32 20.84 5.41
CA THR A 137 -15.34 22.17 4.77
C THR A 137 -14.97 22.14 3.28
N ASP A 138 -14.41 21.03 2.78
CA ASP A 138 -14.05 20.87 1.38
C ASP A 138 -14.70 19.60 0.79
N PRO A 139 -15.86 19.74 0.11
CA PRO A 139 -16.54 18.61 -0.50
C PRO A 139 -15.83 18.08 -1.76
N PHE A 140 -14.85 18.83 -2.30
CA PHE A 140 -14.12 18.46 -3.52
C PHE A 140 -12.75 17.82 -3.24
N ALA A 141 -12.32 17.79 -1.98
CA ALA A 141 -11.12 17.08 -1.56
C ALA A 141 -11.16 15.63 -2.03
N SER A 142 -10.14 15.20 -2.77
CA SER A 142 -10.03 13.82 -3.26
C SER A 142 -8.63 13.26 -3.00
N PRO A 143 -8.51 12.07 -2.38
CA PRO A 143 -9.59 11.20 -1.90
C PRO A 143 -10.20 11.70 -0.57
N ARG A 144 -11.47 11.35 -0.32
CA ARG A 144 -12.15 11.74 0.94
C ARG A 144 -11.84 10.84 2.12
N THR A 145 -11.38 9.62 1.87
CA THR A 145 -10.80 8.73 2.88
C THR A 145 -9.51 8.14 2.37
N ARG A 146 -8.49 8.08 3.22
CA ARG A 146 -7.22 7.43 2.91
C ARG A 146 -6.72 6.63 4.10
N CYS A 147 -6.31 5.40 3.86
CA CYS A 147 -5.60 4.59 4.84
C CYS A 147 -4.25 4.11 4.29
N VAL A 148 -3.20 4.17 5.12
CA VAL A 148 -1.84 3.75 4.81
C VAL A 148 -1.46 2.61 5.76
N LEU A 149 -1.06 1.49 5.17
CA LEU A 149 -0.70 0.27 5.87
C LEU A 149 0.80 -0.01 5.69
N ILE A 150 1.49 -0.29 6.79
CA ILE A 150 2.89 -0.72 6.79
C ILE A 150 3.09 -1.91 7.75
N PRO A 151 4.12 -2.75 7.52
CA PRO A 151 4.57 -3.73 8.49
C PRO A 151 5.02 -3.06 9.79
N SER A 152 4.54 -3.57 10.93
CA SER A 152 5.00 -3.13 12.25
C SER A 152 6.18 -3.97 12.72
N ILE A 153 7.32 -3.31 12.92
CA ILE A 153 8.56 -3.92 13.42
C ILE A 153 8.46 -4.20 14.93
N ARG A 154 7.68 -3.40 15.68
CA ARG A 154 7.56 -3.51 17.15
C ARG A 154 6.97 -4.85 17.59
N ALA A 155 6.03 -5.43 16.85
CA ALA A 155 5.46 -6.73 17.19
C ALA A 155 6.40 -7.90 16.90
N ALA A 156 7.27 -7.77 15.89
CA ALA A 156 8.31 -8.76 15.62
C ALA A 156 9.38 -8.77 16.73
N LEU A 157 9.74 -7.59 17.24
CA LEU A 157 10.69 -7.44 18.34
C LEU A 157 10.12 -7.94 19.68
N ARG A 158 8.85 -7.63 20.02
CA ARG A 158 8.23 -8.09 21.28
C ARG A 158 8.11 -9.60 21.38
N ARG A 159 7.79 -10.30 20.27
CA ARG A 159 7.77 -11.78 20.26
C ARG A 159 9.14 -12.41 20.44
N ARG A 160 10.20 -11.80 19.85
CA ARG A 160 11.58 -12.26 20.07
C ARG A 160 12.05 -12.00 21.50
N ALA A 161 11.53 -10.95 22.14
CA ALA A 161 11.87 -10.61 23.52
C ALA A 161 11.09 -11.41 24.58
N GLY A 162 10.17 -12.32 24.20
CA GLY A 162 9.41 -13.13 25.16
C GLY A 162 8.49 -12.35 26.11
N LEU A 163 8.19 -11.08 25.82
CA LEU A 163 7.41 -10.22 26.72
C LEU A 163 5.89 -10.48 26.55
N PRO A 164 5.16 -10.87 27.60
CA PRO A 164 3.73 -11.10 27.53
C PRO A 164 2.95 -9.80 27.28
N VAL A 165 1.82 -9.91 26.57
CA VAL A 165 0.85 -8.82 26.40
C VAL A 165 0.21 -8.57 27.76
N GLY A 166 0.61 -7.47 28.42
CA GLY A 166 -0.05 -7.01 29.64
C GLY A 166 -1.54 -6.78 29.36
N ALA A 167 -2.39 -7.57 30.00
CA ALA A 167 -3.81 -7.30 30.10
C ALA A 167 -3.97 -5.90 30.72
N ARG A 168 -4.65 -4.99 30.00
CA ARG A 168 -5.05 -3.72 30.59
C ARG A 168 -6.19 -4.01 31.57
N ALA A 169 -5.89 -3.92 32.86
CA ALA A 169 -6.87 -3.66 33.90
C ALA A 169 -7.33 -2.20 33.79
N GLY A 170 -8.63 -1.96 33.96
CA GLY A 170 -9.28 -0.66 33.90
C GLY A 170 -10.73 -0.83 33.47
#